data_AF-F8FA47-F1
#
_entry.id   AF-F8FA47-F1
#
_cell.length_a   1.000
_cell.length_b   1.000
_cell.length_c   1.000
_cell.angle_alpha   90.00
_cell.angle_beta   90.00
_cell.angle_gamma   90.00
#
_symmetry.space_group_name_H-M   'P 1'
#
loop_
_entity.id
_entity.type
_entity.pdbx_description
1 polymer ?
#
loop_
_entity_poly.entity_id
_entity_poly.type
_entity_poly.pdbx_seq_one_letter_code
_entity_poly.pdbx_strand_id
1 'polypeptide(L)' 'MEERLAQEIIDASNNTGASVKKREDTHKMAEANKAFAHYRW' A
#
# COMPACT_ATOMS: atom_id res chain seq x y z
N MET A 1 19.71 -5.34 -11.18
CA MET A 1 18.22 -5.39 -11.11
C MET A 1 17.79 -6.36 -10.00
N GLU A 2 18.45 -7.51 -9.88
CA GLU A 2 18.25 -8.51 -8.83
C GLU A 2 18.43 -7.98 -7.39
N GLU A 3 19.51 -7.24 -7.11
CA GLU A 3 19.75 -6.68 -5.76
C GLU A 3 18.66 -5.72 -5.29
N ARG A 4 18.11 -4.90 -6.20
CA ARG A 4 17.03 -3.96 -5.88
C ARG A 4 15.73 -4.69 -5.56
N LEU A 5 15.46 -5.78 -6.26
CA LEU A 5 14.28 -6.60 -6.02
C LEU A 5 14.41 -7.38 -4.70
N ALA A 6 15.60 -7.91 -4.41
CA ALA A 6 15.88 -8.58 -3.14
C ALA A 6 15.75 -7.61 -1.95
N GLN A 7 16.26 -6.38 -2.08
CA GLN A 7 16.05 -5.34 -1.07
C GLN A 7 14.57 -4.99 -0.90
N GLU A 8 13.80 -4.85 -1.98
CA GLU A 8 12.35 -4.61 -1.87
C GLU A 8 11.59 -5.73 -1.16
N ILE A 9 11.98 -7.00 -1.39
CA ILE A 9 11.36 -8.16 -0.72
C ILE A 9 11.71 -8.18 0.77
N ILE A 10 12.97 -7.89 1.12
CA ILE A 10 13.42 -7.81 2.52
C ILE A 10 12.74 -6.65 3.24
N ASP A 11 12.66 -5.48 2.61
CA ASP A 11 11.97 -4.31 3.16
C ASP A 11 10.48 -4.60 3.38
N ALA A 12 9.82 -5.21 2.38
CA ALA A 12 8.42 -5.62 2.49
C ALA A 12 8.20 -6.63 3.63
N SER A 13 9.12 -7.57 3.85
CA SER A 13 9.08 -8.51 4.98
C SER A 13 9.20 -7.79 6.33
N ASN A 14 9.94 -6.69 6.39
CA ASN A 14 10.07 -5.86 7.59
C ASN A 14 8.88 -4.90 7.79
N ASN A 15 7.82 -5.01 6.98
CA ASN A 15 6.71 -4.05 6.91
C ASN A 15 7.18 -2.62 6.60
N THR A 16 8.33 -2.49 5.94
CA THR A 16 8.92 -1.21 5.54
C THR A 16 8.95 -1.12 4.02
N GLY A 17 9.19 0.07 3.48
CA GLY A 17 9.37 0.25 2.04
C GLY A 17 8.12 0.75 1.30
N ALA A 18 8.32 1.03 0.01
CA ALA A 18 7.37 1.76 -0.82
C ALA A 18 6.04 1.00 -1.01
N SER A 19 6.09 -0.32 -1.12
CA SER A 19 4.91 -1.17 -1.28
C SER A 19 3.98 -1.16 -0.07
N VAL A 20 4.54 -1.14 1.14
CA VAL A 20 3.77 -1.08 2.39
C VAL A 20 3.13 0.30 2.56
N LYS A 21 3.91 1.36 2.32
CA LYS A 21 3.40 2.73 2.34
C LYS A 21 2.25 2.92 1.35
N LYS A 22 2.38 2.41 0.13
CA LYS A 22 1.33 2.48 -0.89
C LYS A 22 0.05 1.75 -0.47
N ARG A 23 0.18 0.60 0.20
CA ARG A 23 -0.96 -0.13 0.78
C ARG A 23 -1.66 0.70 1.85
N GLU A 24 -0.91 1.26 2.80
CA GLU A 24 -1.47 2.09 3.87
C GLU A 24 -2.15 3.36 3.34
N ASP A 25 -1.52 4.05 2.40
CA ASP A 25 -2.09 5.26 1.78
C ASP A 25 -3.40 4.93 1.04
N THR A 26 -3.45 3.78 0.36
CA THR A 26 -4.67 3.30 -0.31
C THR A 26 -5.77 3.00 0.70
N HIS A 27 -5.44 2.37 1.83
CA HIS A 27 -6.41 2.06 2.89
C HIS A 27 -6.94 3.34 3.57
N LYS A 28 -6.07 4.28 3.91
CA LYS A 28 -6.47 5.59 4.47
C LYS A 28 -7.36 6.37 3.51
N MET A 29 -7.03 6.35 2.22
CA MET A 29 -7.83 7.02 1.20
C MET A 29 -9.20 6.33 1.01
N ALA A 30 -9.27 5.00 1.12
CA ALA A 30 -10.54 4.27 1.11
C ALA A 30 -11.40 4.57 2.35
N GLU A 31 -10.80 4.68 3.53
CA GLU A 31 -11.51 5.08 4.76
C GLU A 31 -12.04 6.51 4.68
N ALA A 32 -11.23 7.45 4.16
CA ALA A 32 -11.66 8.83 3.95
C ALA A 32 -12.84 8.94 2.98
N ASN A 33 -12.88 8.08 1.96
CA ASN A 33 -13.95 8.04 0.96
C ASN A 33 -15.07 7.05 1.29
N LYS A 34 -15.12 6.52 2.52
CA LYS A 34 -16.14 5.55 2.94
C LYS A 34 -17.57 6.10 2.79
N ALA A 35 -17.75 7.41 2.97
CA ALA A 35 -19.04 8.08 2.76
C ALA A 35 -19.54 7.99 1.30
N PHE A 36 -18.64 7.85 0.33
CA PHE A 36 -18.97 7.72 -1.09
C PHE A 36 -19.19 6.27 -1.53
N ALA A 37 -19.12 5.29 -0.62
CA ALA A 37 -19.33 3.88 -0.95
C ALA A 37 -20.71 3.60 -1.56
N HIS A 38 -21.70 4.43 -1.24
CA HIS A 38 -23.07 4.33 -1.76
C HIS A 38 -23.23 4.78 -3.22
N TYR A 39 -22.24 5.43 -3.85
CA TYR A 39 -22.26 5.79 -5.27
C TYR A 39 -21.88 4.63 -6.21
N ARG A 40 -21.56 3.47 -5.66
CA ARG A 40 -21.19 2.27 -6.41
C ARG A 40 -22.44 1.44 -6.72
N TRP A 41 -23.30 1.97 -7.58
CA TRP A 41 -24.35 1.22 -8.28
C TRP A 41 -23.95 0.93 -9.73
#